data_AF-A0A4Q5SXF4-F1
#
_entry.id   AF-A0A4Q5SXF4-F1
#
_cell.length_a   1.000
_cell.length_b   1.000
_cell.length_c   1.000
_cell.angle_alpha   90.00
_cell.angle_beta   90.00
_cell.angle_gamma   90.00
#
_symmetry.space_group_name_H-M   'P 1'
#
loop_
_entity.id
_entity.type
_entity.pdbx_description
1 polymer ?
#
loop_
_entity_poly.entity_id
_entity_poly.type
_entity_poly.pdbx_seq_one_letter_code
_entity_poly.pdbx_strand_id
1 'polypeptide(L)'
;MDFSKWAYHPSKLPLSPAERKQFLKGLQEQFYAEIKADPRVESYFQQFRYYPSQLDHFDKFLRDHAEAKCLVIDAANAYIEIVEAVPELEYPKQCAACLDAIQIKKLFDLECRWRAGEVKLTGIDIAWDFTHWRYNIRRCKLVPPITQEELELMQHFLATDEGAEWVLYETPRGAAGMGDYNDIKRERDNLGQYPEYPAWFTFWDDHFGGPFLHLPDVRSPLEKYYRKQRPNPPQQESSYVSDDRPFLDSYWFGGGSGFAAQFEDGYFGALLRAHFEWLDSRESAKGNYEPVDDAKILLTLRNPVPIPAHDDWREALHLCHIRTVARDVSAELETAFEEYQFYLQTGLHTGEICEDWDEMIAAVKEQILDGREACGEPRDFDF
;
A
#
# COMPACT_ATOMS: atom_id res chain seq x y z
N MET A 1 29.27 6.05 -2.37
CA MET A 1 29.99 5.89 -1.09
C MET A 1 30.56 4.47 -1.08
N ASP A 2 31.83 4.24 -0.70
CA ASP A 2 32.43 2.89 -0.72
C ASP A 2 32.00 2.11 0.52
N PHE A 3 31.05 1.17 0.36
CA PHE A 3 30.49 0.39 1.45
C PHE A 3 31.30 -0.90 1.76
N SER A 4 32.36 -1.21 1.01
CA SER A 4 33.13 -2.47 1.19
C SER A 4 33.92 -2.53 2.51
N LYS A 5 34.17 -1.38 3.14
CA LYS A 5 35.02 -1.25 4.34
C LYS A 5 34.29 -1.50 5.66
N TRP A 6 32.96 -1.59 5.66
CA TRP A 6 32.18 -1.60 6.90
C TRP A 6 32.01 -3.01 7.50
N ALA A 7 31.73 -3.05 8.81
CA ALA A 7 31.69 -4.29 9.60
C ALA A 7 30.56 -5.23 9.18
N TYR A 8 29.41 -4.68 8.78
CA TYR A 8 28.21 -5.43 8.41
C TYR A 8 27.93 -5.40 6.91
N HIS A 9 28.97 -5.26 6.09
CA HIS A 9 28.82 -5.36 4.63
C HIS A 9 28.21 -6.72 4.26
N PRO A 10 27.25 -6.77 3.33
CA PRO A 10 26.69 -7.99 2.77
C PRO A 10 27.59 -9.21 2.64
N SER A 11 28.77 -9.03 2.03
CA SER A 11 29.72 -10.11 1.79
C SER A 11 30.32 -10.72 3.06
N LYS A 12 30.04 -10.13 4.23
CA LYS A 12 30.47 -10.59 5.56
C LYS A 12 29.32 -11.17 6.38
N LEU A 13 28.08 -11.16 5.88
CA LEU A 13 26.91 -11.73 6.54
C LEU A 13 26.71 -13.21 6.15
N PRO A 14 26.06 -14.02 6.98
CA PRO A 14 25.73 -15.41 6.62
C PRO A 14 24.84 -15.48 5.37
N LEU A 15 25.15 -16.41 4.47
CA LEU A 15 24.40 -16.60 3.21
C LEU A 15 23.11 -17.41 3.41
N SER A 16 23.08 -18.34 4.36
CA SER A 16 21.90 -19.16 4.65
C SER A 16 20.82 -18.32 5.35
N PRO A 17 19.55 -18.34 4.90
CA PRO A 17 18.46 -17.60 5.56
C PRO A 17 18.30 -17.94 7.04
N ALA A 18 18.47 -19.22 7.41
CA ALA A 18 18.35 -19.66 8.79
C ALA A 18 19.50 -19.15 9.66
N GLU A 19 20.74 -19.22 9.16
CA GLU A 19 21.93 -18.72 9.86
C GLU A 19 21.91 -17.20 9.95
N ARG A 20 21.44 -16.52 8.90
CA ARG A 20 21.28 -15.07 8.84
C ARG A 20 20.24 -14.59 9.85
N LYS A 21 19.09 -15.25 9.92
CA LYS A 21 18.06 -14.97 10.95
C LYS A 21 18.62 -15.14 12.36
N GLN A 22 19.37 -16.21 12.62
CA GLN A 22 19.98 -16.45 13.92
C GLN A 22 21.07 -15.43 14.26
N PHE A 23 21.89 -15.05 13.29
CA PHE A 23 22.91 -14.02 13.42
C PHE A 23 22.31 -12.65 13.75
N LEU A 24 21.28 -12.22 13.00
CA LEU A 24 20.59 -10.95 13.25
C LEU A 24 19.90 -10.92 14.61
N LYS A 25 19.33 -12.05 15.06
CA LYS A 25 18.76 -12.15 16.41
C LYS A 25 19.82 -11.97 17.50
N GLY A 26 21.00 -12.56 17.34
CA GLY A 26 22.13 -12.34 18.26
C GLY A 26 22.61 -10.90 18.26
N LEU A 27 22.63 -10.27 17.09
CA LEU A 27 23.04 -8.88 16.91
C LEU A 27 22.04 -7.90 17.52
N GLN A 28 20.73 -8.18 17.41
CA GLN A 28 19.67 -7.41 18.05
C GLN A 28 19.86 -7.36 19.57
N GLU A 29 20.10 -8.51 20.21
CA GLU A 29 20.34 -8.56 21.66
C GLU A 29 21.62 -7.82 22.06
N GLN A 30 22.67 -7.89 21.23
CA GLN A 30 23.89 -7.13 21.44
C GLN A 30 23.63 -5.61 21.38
N PHE A 31 22.97 -5.12 20.33
CA PHE A 31 22.65 -3.70 20.18
C PHE A 31 21.76 -3.19 21.31
N TYR A 32 20.74 -3.96 21.69
CA TYR A 32 19.88 -3.63 22.82
C TYR A 32 20.71 -3.50 24.11
N ALA A 33 21.61 -4.44 24.40
CA ALA A 33 22.46 -4.40 25.59
C ALA A 33 23.42 -3.20 25.59
N GLU A 34 24.03 -2.90 24.45
CA GLU A 34 24.93 -1.74 24.27
C GLU A 34 24.21 -0.41 24.53
N ILE A 35 23.03 -0.22 23.93
CA ILE A 35 22.25 1.01 24.09
C ILE A 35 21.74 1.13 25.52
N LYS A 36 21.22 0.05 26.11
CA LYS A 36 20.71 0.05 27.48
C LYS A 36 21.79 0.36 28.52
N ALA A 37 23.05 0.02 28.23
CA ALA A 37 24.17 0.31 29.12
C ALA A 37 24.67 1.77 29.04
N ASP A 38 24.21 2.56 28.06
CA ASP A 38 24.63 3.95 27.92
C ASP A 38 23.95 4.84 28.97
N PRO A 39 24.71 5.47 29.88
CA PRO A 39 24.16 6.28 30.97
C PRO A 39 23.38 7.52 30.48
N ARG A 40 23.59 7.94 29.23
CA ARG A 40 22.89 9.10 28.63
C ARG A 40 21.44 8.77 28.25
N VAL A 41 21.12 7.50 28.01
CA VAL A 41 19.78 7.04 27.57
C VAL A 41 18.71 7.29 28.64
N GLU A 42 19.05 7.07 29.91
CA GLU A 42 18.12 7.31 31.02
C GLU A 42 17.72 8.80 31.10
N SER A 43 18.69 9.69 30.89
CA SER A 43 18.45 11.14 30.89
C SER A 43 17.60 11.57 29.67
N TYR A 44 17.76 10.91 28.53
CA TYR A 44 16.96 11.16 27.33
C TYR A 44 15.48 10.81 27.56
N PHE A 45 15.15 9.74 28.29
CA PHE A 45 13.76 9.33 28.49
C PHE A 45 12.98 10.15 29.53
N GLN A 46 13.67 10.88 30.41
CA GLN A 46 13.02 11.72 31.43
C GLN A 46 12.16 12.86 30.85
N GLN A 47 12.37 13.23 29.59
CA GLN A 47 11.59 14.27 28.90
C GLN A 47 10.21 13.81 28.39
N PHE A 48 9.88 12.52 28.47
CA PHE A 48 8.63 11.95 27.92
C PHE A 48 7.68 11.40 29.00
N ARG A 49 6.37 11.29 28.67
CA ARG A 49 5.31 10.73 29.55
C ARG A 49 5.49 9.22 29.75
N TYR A 50 5.20 8.73 30.97
CA TYR A 50 5.15 7.30 31.31
C TYR A 50 3.73 6.74 31.10
N TYR A 51 3.57 5.58 30.43
CA TYR A 51 2.28 4.89 30.32
C TYR A 51 2.06 3.89 31.47
N PRO A 52 1.02 4.05 32.31
CA PRO A 52 0.73 3.11 33.41
C PRO A 52 0.26 1.72 32.95
N SER A 53 -0.38 1.63 31.78
CA SER A 53 -0.90 0.37 31.21
C SER A 53 0.13 -0.42 30.40
N GLN A 54 1.32 0.15 30.18
CA GLN A 54 2.42 -0.48 29.45
C GLN A 54 3.65 -0.50 30.35
N LEU A 55 3.72 -1.52 31.21
CA LEU A 55 5.00 -1.94 31.79
C LEU A 55 6.01 -2.04 30.64
N ASP A 56 7.11 -1.28 30.73
CA ASP A 56 8.30 -1.41 29.86
C ASP A 56 8.32 -0.66 28.51
N HIS A 57 7.55 0.41 28.30
CA HIS A 57 7.56 1.17 27.02
C HIS A 57 8.95 1.70 26.59
N PHE A 58 9.83 2.08 27.53
CA PHE A 58 11.21 2.47 27.18
C PHE A 58 12.06 1.26 26.76
N ASP A 59 11.89 0.10 27.40
CA ASP A 59 12.57 -1.13 26.99
C ASP A 59 12.10 -1.59 25.63
N LYS A 60 10.80 -1.50 25.37
CA LYS A 60 10.21 -1.74 24.06
C LYS A 60 10.83 -0.81 23.01
N PHE A 61 10.93 0.48 23.28
CA PHE A 61 11.56 1.43 22.36
C PHE A 61 13.02 1.04 22.04
N LEU A 62 13.80 0.64 23.05
CA LEU A 62 15.19 0.20 22.84
C LEU A 62 15.27 -1.09 22.01
N ARG A 63 14.33 -2.01 22.18
CA ARG A 63 14.23 -3.24 21.39
C ARG A 63 13.83 -2.97 19.95
N ASP A 64 12.83 -2.12 19.75
CA ASP A 64 12.39 -1.67 18.42
C ASP A 64 13.56 -0.98 17.71
N HIS A 65 14.38 -0.21 18.43
CA HIS A 65 15.58 0.44 17.90
C HIS A 65 16.68 -0.55 17.50
N ALA A 66 16.97 -1.53 18.33
CA ALA A 66 17.91 -2.60 18.00
C ALA A 66 17.42 -3.45 16.80
N GLU A 67 16.11 -3.69 16.71
CA GLU A 67 15.48 -4.39 15.60
C GLU A 67 15.63 -3.63 14.30
N ALA A 68 15.35 -2.33 14.31
CA ALA A 68 15.48 -1.48 13.13
C ALA A 68 16.93 -1.39 12.62
N LYS A 69 17.94 -1.37 13.51
CA LYS A 69 19.35 -1.52 13.10
C LYS A 69 19.60 -2.83 12.35
N CYS A 70 19.02 -3.92 12.83
CA CYS A 70 19.14 -5.23 12.17
C CYS A 70 18.39 -5.25 10.84
N LEU A 71 17.21 -4.63 10.75
CA LEU A 71 16.44 -4.50 9.51
C LEU A 71 17.22 -3.74 8.45
N VAL A 72 17.88 -2.64 8.81
CA VAL A 72 18.68 -1.86 7.87
C VAL A 72 19.96 -2.60 7.45
N ILE A 73 20.59 -3.39 8.34
CA ILE A 73 21.69 -4.30 7.97
C ILE A 73 21.21 -5.40 7.01
N ASP A 74 20.05 -5.99 7.29
CA ASP A 74 19.50 -7.07 6.48
C ASP A 74 19.11 -6.57 5.08
N ALA A 75 18.51 -5.37 5.05
CA ALA A 75 18.11 -4.67 3.84
C ALA A 75 19.29 -4.00 3.10
N ALA A 76 20.46 -3.81 3.73
CA ALA A 76 21.65 -3.23 3.08
C ALA A 76 22.05 -3.97 1.80
N ASN A 77 21.81 -5.28 1.78
CA ASN A 77 22.02 -6.12 0.60
C ASN A 77 21.04 -5.78 -0.53
N ALA A 78 19.75 -5.73 -0.20
CA ALA A 78 18.73 -5.30 -1.15
C ALA A 78 19.01 -3.87 -1.63
N TYR A 79 19.48 -2.96 -0.79
CA TYR A 79 19.82 -1.58 -1.20
C TYR A 79 21.02 -1.51 -2.15
N ILE A 80 22.01 -2.39 -2.01
CA ILE A 80 23.18 -2.44 -2.90
C ILE A 80 22.84 -3.18 -4.20
N GLU A 81 22.14 -4.31 -4.11
CA GLU A 81 21.66 -5.06 -5.27
C GLU A 81 20.62 -4.29 -6.09
N ILE A 82 19.72 -3.50 -5.49
CA ILE A 82 18.76 -2.66 -6.23
C ILE A 82 19.45 -1.50 -6.97
N VAL A 83 20.63 -1.06 -6.48
CA VAL A 83 21.44 -0.03 -7.15
C VAL A 83 22.33 -0.63 -8.25
N GLU A 84 22.68 -1.92 -8.16
CA GLU A 84 23.56 -2.61 -9.12
C GLU A 84 22.84 -3.53 -10.11
N ALA A 85 21.62 -3.99 -9.79
CA ALA A 85 20.78 -4.75 -10.69
C ALA A 85 20.14 -3.79 -11.70
N VAL A 86 20.37 -4.04 -12.98
CA VAL A 86 19.50 -3.51 -14.02
C VAL A 86 18.25 -4.38 -13.94
N PRO A 87 17.10 -3.88 -13.44
CA PRO A 87 15.91 -4.68 -13.38
C PRO A 87 15.47 -5.04 -14.82
N GLU A 88 14.88 -6.21 -15.01
CA GLU A 88 14.37 -6.63 -16.33
C GLU A 88 13.29 -5.69 -16.86
N LEU A 89 12.55 -5.07 -15.95
CA LEU A 89 11.62 -3.96 -16.19
C LEU A 89 12.11 -2.73 -15.42
N GLU A 90 12.11 -1.56 -16.03
CA GLU A 90 12.39 -0.28 -15.38
C GLU A 90 11.25 0.12 -14.44
N TYR A 91 10.00 -0.25 -14.75
CA TYR A 91 8.79 0.13 -14.02
C TYR A 91 7.89 -1.07 -13.61
N PRO A 92 8.43 -2.07 -12.88
CA PRO A 92 7.69 -3.30 -12.58
C PRO A 92 6.46 -3.06 -11.69
N LYS A 93 6.50 -2.08 -10.78
CA LYS A 93 5.39 -1.77 -9.88
C LYS A 93 4.22 -1.12 -10.62
N GLN A 94 4.51 -0.20 -11.53
CA GLN A 94 3.53 0.49 -12.36
C GLN A 94 2.88 -0.51 -13.31
N CYS A 95 3.67 -1.36 -13.97
CA CYS A 95 3.14 -2.43 -14.82
C CYS A 95 2.20 -3.37 -14.05
N ALA A 96 2.62 -3.82 -12.86
CA ALA A 96 1.79 -4.60 -11.95
C ALA A 96 0.47 -3.88 -11.59
N ALA A 97 0.55 -2.61 -11.23
CA ALA A 97 -0.62 -1.82 -10.83
C ALA A 97 -1.61 -1.61 -11.99
N CYS A 98 -1.13 -1.45 -13.22
CA CYS A 98 -1.96 -1.42 -14.43
C CYS A 98 -2.74 -2.72 -14.61
N LEU A 99 -2.09 -3.88 -14.49
CA LEU A 99 -2.76 -5.19 -14.60
C LEU A 99 -3.78 -5.38 -13.46
N ASP A 100 -3.40 -5.02 -12.23
CA ASP A 100 -4.29 -5.08 -11.08
C ASP A 100 -5.51 -4.15 -11.28
N ALA A 101 -5.33 -2.94 -11.84
CA ALA A 101 -6.41 -1.98 -12.10
C ALA A 101 -7.43 -2.49 -13.13
N ILE A 102 -7.00 -3.22 -14.16
CA ILE A 102 -7.92 -3.89 -15.10
C ILE A 102 -8.81 -4.89 -14.34
N GLN A 103 -8.22 -5.75 -13.52
CA GLN A 103 -8.96 -6.76 -12.77
C GLN A 103 -9.87 -6.14 -11.69
N ILE A 104 -9.41 -5.09 -11.01
CA ILE A 104 -10.20 -4.34 -10.02
C ILE A 104 -11.42 -3.70 -10.67
N LYS A 105 -11.30 -3.12 -11.87
CA LYS A 105 -12.46 -2.57 -12.59
C LYS A 105 -13.50 -3.66 -12.88
N LYS A 106 -13.06 -4.83 -13.36
CA LYS A 106 -13.95 -5.98 -13.59
C LYS A 106 -14.64 -6.42 -12.30
N LEU A 107 -13.92 -6.44 -11.18
CA LEU A 107 -14.46 -6.80 -9.87
C LEU A 107 -15.47 -5.77 -9.37
N PHE A 108 -15.19 -4.48 -9.58
CA PHE A 108 -16.06 -3.38 -9.22
C PHE A 108 -17.40 -3.42 -9.98
N ASP A 109 -17.36 -3.71 -11.28
CA ASP A 109 -18.57 -3.88 -12.09
C ASP A 109 -19.41 -5.06 -11.60
N LEU A 110 -18.72 -6.16 -11.26
CA LEU A 110 -19.36 -7.33 -10.68
C LEU A 110 -19.99 -7.03 -9.31
N GLU A 111 -19.31 -6.25 -8.47
CA GLU A 111 -19.80 -5.76 -7.18
C GLU A 111 -21.06 -4.91 -7.35
N CYS A 112 -21.05 -3.94 -8.27
CA CYS A 112 -22.21 -3.07 -8.53
C CYS A 112 -23.44 -3.87 -8.94
N ARG A 113 -23.28 -4.86 -9.82
CA ARG A 113 -24.38 -5.74 -10.28
C ARG A 113 -24.87 -6.67 -9.18
N TRP A 114 -23.98 -7.18 -8.33
CA TRP A 114 -24.34 -8.01 -7.16
C TRP A 114 -25.13 -7.20 -6.12
N ARG A 115 -24.69 -5.95 -5.84
CA ARG A 115 -25.39 -5.01 -4.95
C ARG A 115 -26.77 -4.63 -5.46
N ALA A 116 -26.96 -4.61 -6.78
CA ALA A 116 -28.24 -4.37 -7.45
C ALA A 116 -29.15 -5.60 -7.52
N GLY A 117 -28.65 -6.78 -7.09
CA GLY A 117 -29.40 -8.03 -7.15
C GLY A 117 -29.50 -8.64 -8.56
N GLU A 118 -28.73 -8.15 -9.53
CA GLU A 118 -28.74 -8.69 -10.91
C GLU A 118 -28.02 -10.03 -11.01
N VAL A 119 -27.07 -10.30 -10.12
CA VAL A 119 -26.27 -11.53 -10.09
C VAL A 119 -26.20 -12.10 -8.68
N LYS A 120 -26.18 -13.44 -8.58
CA LYS A 120 -25.81 -14.18 -7.37
C LYS A 120 -24.47 -14.87 -7.60
N LEU A 121 -23.57 -14.78 -6.62
CA LEU A 121 -22.20 -15.30 -6.72
C LEU A 121 -21.94 -16.30 -5.60
N THR A 122 -21.39 -17.45 -5.95
CA THR A 122 -20.98 -18.45 -4.96
C THR A 122 -19.74 -17.97 -4.21
N GLY A 123 -19.77 -18.03 -2.87
CA GLY A 123 -18.67 -17.57 -2.03
C GLY A 123 -18.67 -16.06 -1.75
N ILE A 124 -19.75 -15.36 -2.11
CA ILE A 124 -19.97 -13.94 -1.82
C ILE A 124 -21.30 -13.79 -1.10
N ASP A 125 -21.21 -13.51 0.19
CA ASP A 125 -22.35 -13.38 1.09
C ASP A 125 -22.63 -11.91 1.43
N ILE A 126 -21.57 -11.12 1.60
CA ILE A 126 -21.63 -9.73 2.05
C ILE A 126 -20.69 -8.82 1.24
N ALA A 127 -20.95 -7.51 1.28
CA ALA A 127 -20.11 -6.50 0.63
C ALA A 127 -18.61 -6.61 0.94
N TRP A 128 -18.25 -6.99 2.18
CA TRP A 128 -16.85 -7.13 2.59
C TRP A 128 -16.10 -8.26 1.90
N ASP A 129 -16.80 -9.26 1.34
CA ASP A 129 -16.13 -10.30 0.55
C ASP A 129 -15.49 -9.68 -0.72
N PHE A 130 -16.09 -8.63 -1.32
CA PHE A 130 -15.47 -7.89 -2.43
C PHE A 130 -14.24 -7.10 -1.99
N THR A 131 -14.25 -6.52 -0.78
CA THR A 131 -13.07 -5.84 -0.22
C THR A 131 -11.90 -6.81 -0.11
N HIS A 132 -12.11 -8.01 0.43
CA HIS A 132 -11.07 -9.06 0.47
C HIS A 132 -10.50 -9.35 -0.91
N TRP A 133 -11.36 -9.55 -1.91
CA TRP A 133 -10.91 -9.84 -3.27
C TRP A 133 -10.21 -8.67 -3.95
N ARG A 134 -10.54 -7.43 -3.61
CA ARG A 134 -9.85 -6.23 -4.14
C ARG A 134 -8.41 -6.16 -3.67
N TYR A 135 -8.15 -6.43 -2.38
CA TYR A 135 -6.79 -6.52 -1.83
C TYR A 135 -6.03 -7.78 -2.26
N ASN A 136 -6.73 -8.80 -2.76
CA ASN A 136 -6.18 -10.07 -3.22
C ASN A 136 -6.45 -10.32 -4.72
N ILE A 137 -6.49 -9.26 -5.54
CA ILE A 137 -7.05 -9.31 -6.90
C ILE A 137 -6.36 -10.32 -7.82
N ARG A 138 -5.04 -10.52 -7.69
CA ARG A 138 -4.28 -11.51 -8.48
C ARG A 138 -4.67 -12.95 -8.24
N ARG A 139 -5.38 -13.22 -7.14
CA ARG A 139 -5.91 -14.54 -6.78
C ARG A 139 -7.43 -14.63 -6.97
N CYS A 140 -8.07 -13.52 -7.36
CA CYS A 140 -9.51 -13.45 -7.53
C CYS A 140 -9.96 -14.34 -8.68
N LYS A 141 -10.87 -15.27 -8.39
CA LYS A 141 -11.47 -16.17 -9.38
C LYS A 141 -12.87 -15.74 -9.81
N LEU A 142 -13.38 -14.64 -9.26
CA LEU A 142 -14.72 -14.14 -9.57
C LEU A 142 -14.80 -13.47 -10.95
N VAL A 143 -13.67 -12.94 -11.41
CA VAL A 143 -13.54 -12.22 -12.68
C VAL A 143 -12.68 -13.01 -13.65
N PRO A 144 -12.96 -12.94 -14.96
CA PRO A 144 -12.15 -13.64 -15.95
C PRO A 144 -10.74 -13.00 -16.06
N PRO A 145 -9.73 -13.78 -16.47
CA PRO A 145 -8.39 -13.26 -16.75
C PRO A 145 -8.38 -12.05 -17.68
N ILE A 146 -7.33 -11.23 -17.57
CA ILE A 146 -7.07 -10.09 -18.45
C ILE A 146 -6.96 -10.58 -19.90
N THR A 147 -7.66 -9.92 -20.82
CA THR A 147 -7.56 -10.18 -22.26
C THR A 147 -6.55 -9.23 -22.93
N GLN A 148 -6.12 -9.57 -24.14
CA GLN A 148 -5.25 -8.69 -24.94
C GLN A 148 -5.92 -7.34 -25.23
N GLU A 149 -7.22 -7.33 -25.53
CA GLU A 149 -7.99 -6.11 -25.79
C GLU A 149 -8.03 -5.19 -24.56
N GLU A 150 -8.16 -5.76 -23.36
CA GLU A 150 -8.15 -5.00 -22.10
C GLU A 150 -6.75 -4.42 -21.81
N LEU A 151 -5.67 -5.16 -22.15
CA LEU A 151 -4.30 -4.66 -22.05
C LEU A 151 -4.07 -3.49 -23.02
N GLU A 152 -4.48 -3.65 -24.27
CA GLU A 152 -4.38 -2.60 -25.30
C GLU A 152 -5.18 -1.36 -24.88
N LEU A 153 -6.34 -1.53 -24.25
CA LEU A 153 -7.10 -0.40 -23.72
C LEU A 153 -6.34 0.34 -22.61
N MET A 154 -5.66 -0.37 -21.71
CA MET A 154 -4.79 0.26 -20.70
C MET A 154 -3.64 1.01 -21.36
N GLN A 155 -3.00 0.45 -22.39
CA GLN A 155 -1.96 1.16 -23.15
C GLN A 155 -2.49 2.44 -23.82
N HIS A 156 -3.73 2.41 -24.35
CA HIS A 156 -4.38 3.61 -24.88
C HIS A 156 -4.69 4.65 -23.81
N PHE A 157 -5.11 4.21 -22.62
CA PHE A 157 -5.32 5.10 -21.48
C PHE A 157 -4.01 5.77 -21.06
N LEU A 158 -2.91 5.03 -20.93
CA LEU A 158 -1.58 5.56 -20.60
C LEU A 158 -1.04 6.56 -21.65
N ALA A 159 -1.60 6.57 -22.86
CA ALA A 159 -1.25 7.55 -23.88
C ALA A 159 -1.98 8.90 -23.71
N THR A 160 -2.96 9.01 -22.81
CA THR A 160 -3.60 10.28 -22.45
C THR A 160 -2.86 10.99 -21.33
N ASP A 161 -3.11 12.28 -21.13
CA ASP A 161 -2.50 13.04 -20.04
C ASP A 161 -3.01 12.56 -18.68
N GLU A 162 -4.30 12.25 -18.56
CA GLU A 162 -4.89 11.68 -17.35
C GLU A 162 -4.31 10.30 -17.02
N GLY A 163 -4.11 9.42 -18.01
CA GLY A 163 -3.49 8.11 -17.78
C GLY A 163 -2.01 8.21 -17.44
N ALA A 164 -1.31 9.18 -18.03
CA ALA A 164 0.08 9.44 -17.71
C ALA A 164 0.27 9.99 -16.28
N GLU A 165 -0.63 10.86 -15.82
CA GLU A 165 -0.65 11.34 -14.44
C GLU A 165 -1.02 10.21 -13.47
N TRP A 166 -2.05 9.43 -13.82
CA TRP A 166 -2.53 8.30 -13.03
C TRP A 166 -1.43 7.26 -12.78
N VAL A 167 -0.70 6.86 -13.82
CA VAL A 167 0.32 5.81 -13.67
C VAL A 167 1.47 6.24 -12.77
N LEU A 168 1.74 7.55 -12.66
CA LEU A 168 2.82 8.06 -11.82
C LEU A 168 2.40 8.26 -10.37
N TYR A 169 1.21 8.81 -10.12
CA TYR A 169 0.82 9.26 -8.76
C TYR A 169 -0.20 8.37 -8.07
N GLU A 170 -1.02 7.68 -8.84
CA GLU A 170 -2.12 6.88 -8.32
C GLU A 170 -1.71 5.41 -8.16
N THR A 171 -0.85 4.86 -9.03
CA THR A 171 -0.33 3.49 -8.88
C THR A 171 0.53 3.25 -7.63
N PRO A 172 1.38 4.18 -7.13
CA PRO A 172 2.18 3.94 -5.93
C PRO A 172 1.35 3.93 -4.65
N ARG A 173 0.10 4.44 -4.68
CA ARG A 173 -0.86 4.40 -3.55
C ARG A 173 -1.55 3.05 -3.41
N GLY A 174 -1.33 2.13 -4.36
CA GLY A 174 -1.90 0.79 -4.38
C GLY A 174 -3.22 0.77 -5.13
N ALA A 175 -3.29 0.02 -6.24
CA ALA A 175 -4.51 -0.17 -7.01
C ALA A 175 -5.68 -0.68 -6.16
N ALA A 176 -5.41 -1.45 -5.09
CA ALA A 176 -6.41 -1.99 -4.17
C ALA A 176 -7.21 -0.93 -3.40
N GLY A 177 -6.65 0.27 -3.18
CA GLY A 177 -7.37 1.40 -2.60
C GLY A 177 -8.33 2.09 -3.59
N MET A 178 -8.14 1.87 -4.89
CA MET A 178 -9.05 2.36 -5.92
C MET A 178 -10.28 1.47 -6.03
N GLY A 179 -11.43 2.07 -6.35
CA GLY A 179 -12.64 1.28 -6.60
C GLY A 179 -13.35 0.81 -5.33
N ASP A 180 -13.12 1.45 -4.16
CA ASP A 180 -14.02 1.23 -3.03
C ASP A 180 -15.39 1.84 -3.28
N TYR A 181 -16.38 0.96 -3.45
CA TYR A 181 -17.76 1.35 -3.71
C TYR A 181 -18.31 2.33 -2.67
N ASN A 182 -18.03 2.11 -1.38
CA ASN A 182 -18.55 2.97 -0.32
C ASN A 182 -17.86 4.33 -0.32
N ASP A 183 -16.55 4.38 -0.58
CA ASP A 183 -15.84 5.65 -0.66
C ASP A 183 -16.31 6.47 -1.87
N ILE A 184 -16.40 5.85 -3.06
CA ILE A 184 -16.91 6.49 -4.28
C ILE A 184 -18.36 6.99 -4.09
N LYS A 185 -19.23 6.21 -3.44
CA LYS A 185 -20.62 6.64 -3.14
C LYS A 185 -20.68 7.75 -2.10
N ARG A 186 -19.90 7.65 -1.02
CA ARG A 186 -19.87 8.64 0.06
C ARG A 186 -19.42 10.01 -0.47
N GLU A 187 -18.42 10.03 -1.32
CA GLU A 187 -17.92 11.27 -1.94
C GLU A 187 -18.97 11.90 -2.85
N ARG A 188 -19.60 11.10 -3.73
CA ARG A 188 -20.71 11.56 -4.57
C ARG A 188 -21.84 12.19 -3.75
N ASP A 189 -22.26 11.52 -2.68
CA ASP A 189 -23.42 11.94 -1.89
C ASP A 189 -23.10 13.17 -1.00
N ASN A 190 -21.84 13.34 -0.58
CA ASN A 190 -21.41 14.45 0.30
C ASN A 190 -20.99 15.72 -0.44
N LEU A 191 -20.36 15.61 -1.62
CA LEU A 191 -19.76 16.76 -2.30
C LEU A 191 -20.66 17.39 -3.38
N GLY A 192 -21.76 16.73 -3.79
CA GLY A 192 -22.70 17.25 -4.78
C GLY A 192 -22.11 17.50 -6.17
N GLN A 193 -20.83 17.21 -6.36
CA GLN A 193 -20.11 17.13 -7.62
C GLN A 193 -19.90 15.64 -7.91
N TYR A 194 -19.75 15.31 -9.20
CA TYR A 194 -19.40 13.95 -9.62
C TYR A 194 -18.25 13.46 -8.74
N PRO A 195 -18.32 12.22 -8.20
CA PRO A 195 -17.20 11.67 -7.45
C PRO A 195 -15.95 11.76 -8.34
N GLU A 196 -14.76 11.71 -7.75
CA GLU A 196 -13.59 11.24 -8.48
C GLU A 196 -13.83 9.76 -8.80
N TYR A 197 -14.74 9.50 -9.76
CA TYR A 197 -14.84 8.22 -10.44
C TYR A 197 -13.49 8.06 -11.12
N PRO A 198 -12.69 7.03 -10.76
CA PRO A 198 -11.31 6.97 -11.20
C PRO A 198 -11.21 7.18 -12.72
N ALA A 199 -10.23 7.96 -13.17
CA ALA A 199 -10.10 8.30 -14.59
C ALA A 199 -10.07 7.04 -15.46
N TRP A 200 -9.37 6.00 -14.99
CA TRP A 200 -9.36 4.67 -15.60
C TRP A 200 -10.75 4.04 -15.71
N PHE A 201 -11.61 4.17 -14.69
CA PHE A 201 -12.95 3.58 -14.71
C PHE A 201 -13.85 4.28 -15.72
N THR A 202 -13.72 5.61 -15.82
CA THR A 202 -14.43 6.40 -16.85
C THR A 202 -14.00 5.96 -18.24
N PHE A 203 -12.68 5.88 -18.47
CA PHE A 203 -12.11 5.49 -19.75
C PHE A 203 -12.53 4.06 -20.16
N TRP A 204 -12.59 3.14 -19.19
CA TRP A 204 -13.10 1.79 -19.39
C TRP A 204 -14.57 1.78 -19.78
N ASP A 205 -15.42 2.51 -19.06
CA ASP A 205 -16.86 2.55 -19.31
C ASP A 205 -17.20 3.17 -20.66
N ASP A 206 -16.43 4.15 -21.12
CA ASP A 206 -16.59 4.74 -22.45
C ASP A 206 -16.29 3.73 -23.58
N HIS A 207 -15.46 2.71 -23.30
CA HIS A 207 -15.07 1.69 -24.28
C HIS A 207 -15.97 0.43 -24.25
N PHE A 208 -16.16 -0.15 -23.06
CA PHE A 208 -16.92 -1.40 -22.89
C PHE A 208 -18.37 -1.18 -22.48
N GLY A 209 -18.76 0.06 -22.17
CA GLY A 209 -20.06 0.38 -21.59
C GLY A 209 -20.16 -0.02 -20.12
N GLY A 210 -21.31 0.31 -19.53
CA GLY A 210 -21.65 -0.16 -18.18
C GLY A 210 -21.13 0.73 -17.04
N PRO A 211 -21.57 1.99 -16.93
CA PRO A 211 -21.41 2.73 -15.69
C PRO A 211 -22.34 2.13 -14.61
N PHE A 212 -21.96 0.96 -14.10
CA PHE A 212 -22.78 0.16 -13.17
C PHE A 212 -22.91 0.81 -11.80
N LEU A 213 -22.10 1.83 -11.50
CA LEU A 213 -22.22 2.65 -10.30
C LEU A 213 -23.62 3.29 -10.17
N HIS A 214 -24.35 3.49 -11.27
CA HIS A 214 -25.73 4.02 -11.24
C HIS A 214 -26.78 3.01 -10.79
N LEU A 215 -26.45 1.71 -10.77
CA LEU A 215 -27.38 0.68 -10.30
C LEU A 215 -27.77 0.91 -8.83
N PRO A 216 -28.98 0.49 -8.42
CA PRO A 216 -29.43 0.63 -7.04
C PRO A 216 -28.61 -0.27 -6.11
N ASP A 217 -28.32 0.20 -4.90
CA ASP A 217 -27.77 -0.63 -3.83
C ASP A 217 -28.89 -1.15 -2.94
N VAL A 218 -29.32 -2.40 -3.17
CA VAL A 218 -30.37 -3.02 -2.35
C VAL A 218 -29.80 -3.81 -1.18
N ARG A 219 -28.50 -4.13 -1.19
CA ARG A 219 -27.85 -4.99 -0.18
C ARG A 219 -27.24 -4.23 1.00
N SER A 220 -26.50 -3.14 0.77
CA SER A 220 -25.86 -2.39 1.88
C SER A 220 -26.84 -1.90 2.94
N PRO A 221 -28.05 -1.39 2.58
CA PRO A 221 -29.01 -0.96 3.59
C PRO A 221 -29.46 -2.11 4.50
N LEU A 222 -29.62 -3.32 3.96
CA LEU A 222 -30.01 -4.51 4.70
C LEU A 222 -28.88 -4.99 5.62
N GLU A 223 -27.65 -5.08 5.10
CA GLU A 223 -26.47 -5.40 5.92
C GLU A 223 -26.32 -4.42 7.10
N LYS A 224 -26.45 -3.11 6.85
CA LYS A 224 -26.41 -2.08 7.90
C LYS A 224 -27.58 -2.20 8.87
N TYR A 225 -28.77 -2.57 8.39
CA TYR A 225 -29.94 -2.76 9.22
C TYR A 225 -29.73 -3.91 10.21
N TYR A 226 -29.38 -5.11 9.74
CA TYR A 226 -29.21 -6.28 10.60
C TYR A 226 -28.08 -6.08 11.63
N ARG A 227 -26.95 -5.48 11.23
CA ARG A 227 -25.86 -5.16 12.17
C ARG A 227 -26.29 -4.25 13.33
N LYS A 228 -27.31 -3.41 13.15
CA LYS A 228 -27.86 -2.54 14.21
C LYS A 228 -28.82 -3.25 15.14
N GLN A 229 -29.41 -4.37 14.73
CA GLN A 229 -30.36 -5.14 15.55
C GLN A 229 -29.64 -6.07 16.55
N ARG A 230 -28.31 -6.18 16.47
CA ARG A 230 -27.53 -7.02 17.40
C ARG A 230 -27.63 -6.48 18.84
N PRO A 231 -27.65 -7.36 19.86
CA PRO A 231 -27.55 -6.94 21.25
C PRO A 231 -26.18 -6.30 21.54
N ASN A 232 -26.16 -5.16 22.25
CA ASN A 232 -24.91 -4.48 22.61
C ASN A 232 -24.14 -5.26 23.70
N PRO A 233 -22.82 -5.46 23.56
CA PRO A 233 -21.97 -5.87 24.67
C PRO A 233 -21.84 -4.74 25.71
N PRO A 234 -21.64 -5.05 27.00
CA PRO A 234 -21.50 -4.04 28.05
C PRO A 234 -20.24 -3.19 27.86
N GLN A 235 -20.38 -1.86 27.91
CA GLN A 235 -19.27 -0.91 27.86
C GLN A 235 -18.52 -0.86 29.21
N GLN A 236 -17.19 -0.88 29.15
CA GLN A 236 -16.32 -0.72 30.31
C GLN A 236 -15.76 0.71 30.34
N GLU A 237 -16.06 1.48 31.39
CA GLU A 237 -15.56 2.85 31.57
C GLU A 237 -14.08 2.84 31.99
N SER A 238 -13.23 3.66 31.36
CA SER A 238 -11.81 3.81 31.72
C SER A 238 -11.57 5.14 32.44
N SER A 239 -10.90 5.11 33.60
CA SER A 239 -10.45 6.29 34.33
C SER A 239 -9.00 6.64 33.96
N TYR A 240 -8.80 7.60 33.06
CA TYR A 240 -7.47 8.06 32.65
C TYR A 240 -7.07 9.36 33.37
N VAL A 241 -5.82 9.45 33.84
CA VAL A 241 -5.23 10.65 34.46
C VAL A 241 -4.33 11.35 33.43
N SER A 242 -4.40 12.69 33.32
CA SER A 242 -3.57 13.48 32.40
C SER A 242 -2.15 13.74 32.94
N ASP A 243 -1.15 13.74 32.06
CA ASP A 243 0.30 13.98 32.27
C ASP A 243 0.88 14.83 31.11
N ASP A 244 1.05 16.13 31.27
CA ASP A 244 1.21 17.03 30.13
C ASP A 244 2.55 16.93 29.36
N ARG A 245 3.40 15.94 29.64
CA ARG A 245 4.64 15.66 28.90
C ARG A 245 4.35 15.13 27.47
N PRO A 246 5.25 15.40 26.50
CA PRO A 246 5.11 14.87 25.15
C PRO A 246 5.18 13.34 25.14
N PHE A 247 4.53 12.75 24.15
CA PHE A 247 4.64 11.32 23.88
C PHE A 247 6.05 11.02 23.37
N LEU A 248 6.64 9.93 23.87
CA LEU A 248 7.76 9.30 23.17
C LEU A 248 7.17 8.73 21.89
N ASP A 249 7.58 9.28 20.75
CA ASP A 249 7.17 8.75 19.47
C ASP A 249 7.73 7.34 19.32
N SER A 250 6.87 6.34 19.48
CA SER A 250 7.23 4.93 19.29
C SER A 250 7.37 4.59 17.81
N TYR A 251 6.90 5.45 16.91
CA TYR A 251 7.18 5.31 15.50
C TYR A 251 8.60 5.79 15.24
N TRP A 252 9.46 4.80 15.09
CA TRP A 252 10.82 4.94 14.58
C TRP A 252 10.91 5.84 13.33
N PHE A 253 9.82 5.98 12.57
CA PHE A 253 9.70 6.75 11.34
C PHE A 253 9.50 8.27 11.51
N GLY A 254 9.11 8.76 12.70
CA GLY A 254 8.90 10.20 12.94
C GLY A 254 9.87 10.81 13.95
N GLY A 255 10.10 10.12 15.08
CA GLY A 255 10.92 10.62 16.20
C GLY A 255 12.30 9.98 16.34
N GLY A 256 12.61 8.92 15.59
CA GLY A 256 13.86 8.16 15.71
C GLY A 256 15.12 8.93 15.28
N SER A 257 14.98 9.98 14.47
CA SER A 257 16.11 10.76 13.95
C SER A 257 16.90 11.47 15.04
N GLY A 258 16.22 11.98 16.07
CA GLY A 258 16.85 12.68 17.20
C GLY A 258 17.62 11.74 18.13
N PHE A 259 17.08 10.54 18.39
CA PHE A 259 17.77 9.51 19.18
C PHE A 259 18.95 8.92 18.39
N ALA A 260 18.72 8.52 17.13
CA ALA A 260 19.78 7.99 16.28
C ALA A 260 20.94 8.98 16.12
N ALA A 261 20.68 10.28 15.91
CA ALA A 261 21.72 11.29 15.79
C ALA A 261 22.59 11.46 17.05
N GLN A 262 22.09 11.13 18.24
CA GLN A 262 22.80 11.28 19.51
C GLN A 262 23.55 10.02 19.96
N PHE A 263 23.02 8.85 19.59
CA PHE A 263 23.46 7.56 20.14
C PHE A 263 24.09 6.62 19.10
N GLU A 264 23.92 6.87 17.80
CA GLU A 264 24.52 6.04 16.75
C GLU A 264 25.88 6.54 16.28
N ASP A 265 26.69 5.60 15.78
CA ASP A 265 27.93 5.92 15.11
C ASP A 265 27.69 6.43 13.67
N GLY A 266 28.75 6.92 13.04
CA GLY A 266 28.67 7.44 11.66
C GLY A 266 28.24 6.41 10.62
N TYR A 267 28.36 5.11 10.90
CA TYR A 267 27.92 4.05 10.00
C TYR A 267 26.40 3.91 10.01
N PHE A 268 25.84 3.68 11.20
CA PHE A 268 24.40 3.54 11.37
C PHE A 268 23.69 4.85 11.04
N GLY A 269 24.27 6.00 11.41
CA GLY A 269 23.74 7.30 11.01
C GLY A 269 23.64 7.48 9.49
N ALA A 270 24.59 6.95 8.72
CA ALA A 270 24.57 7.02 7.25
C ALA A 270 23.55 6.04 6.64
N LEU A 271 23.49 4.80 7.13
CA LEU A 271 22.52 3.80 6.68
C LEU A 271 21.07 4.21 7.00
N LEU A 272 20.84 4.75 8.18
CA LEU A 272 19.54 5.26 8.61
C LEU A 272 19.11 6.45 7.77
N ARG A 273 20.03 7.37 7.49
CA ARG A 273 19.75 8.49 6.59
C ARG A 273 19.37 8.01 5.19
N ALA A 274 20.14 7.09 4.62
CA ALA A 274 19.82 6.52 3.30
C ALA A 274 18.45 5.81 3.30
N HIS A 275 18.10 5.11 4.38
CA HIS A 275 16.79 4.50 4.55
C HIS A 275 15.66 5.55 4.64
N PHE A 276 15.86 6.65 5.37
CA PHE A 276 14.87 7.73 5.47
C PHE A 276 14.75 8.51 4.17
N GLU A 277 15.85 8.83 3.49
CA GLU A 277 15.83 9.44 2.16
C GLU A 277 15.09 8.54 1.16
N TRP A 278 15.24 7.21 1.27
CA TRP A 278 14.48 6.25 0.48
C TRP A 278 12.99 6.23 0.84
N LEU A 279 12.63 6.19 2.12
CA LEU A 279 11.23 6.27 2.54
C LEU A 279 10.59 7.59 2.14
N ASP A 280 11.30 8.70 2.32
CA ASP A 280 10.85 10.02 1.89
C ASP A 280 10.67 10.01 0.38
N SER A 281 11.61 9.49 -0.42
CA SER A 281 11.41 9.33 -1.88
C SER A 281 10.18 8.48 -2.26
N ARG A 282 9.72 7.59 -1.37
CA ARG A 282 8.44 6.85 -1.52
C ARG A 282 7.23 7.64 -1.04
N GLU A 283 7.37 8.47 -0.02
CA GLU A 283 6.30 9.28 0.57
C GLU A 283 6.11 10.63 -0.13
N SER A 284 7.15 11.24 -0.71
CA SER A 284 7.09 12.46 -1.54
C SER A 284 6.30 12.24 -2.84
N ALA A 285 5.99 10.98 -3.19
CA ALA A 285 4.96 10.64 -4.17
C ALA A 285 3.53 11.05 -3.71
N LYS A 286 3.38 11.58 -2.49
CA LYS A 286 2.13 12.19 -2.00
C LYS A 286 1.99 13.63 -2.51
N GLY A 287 1.62 13.75 -3.79
CA GLY A 287 0.49 14.59 -4.19
C GLY A 287 0.66 16.11 -4.27
N ASN A 288 1.87 16.64 -4.45
CA ASN A 288 2.04 17.98 -5.05
C ASN A 288 3.20 17.92 -6.05
N TYR A 289 2.96 18.35 -7.29
CA TYR A 289 4.00 18.42 -8.31
C TYR A 289 5.05 19.47 -7.92
N GLU A 290 6.29 19.04 -7.70
CA GLU A 290 7.46 19.93 -7.60
C GLU A 290 8.28 19.87 -8.89
N PRO A 291 8.41 20.99 -9.64
CA PRO A 291 9.21 21.04 -10.87
C PRO A 291 10.67 20.65 -10.73
N VAL A 292 11.20 20.67 -9.50
CA VAL A 292 12.55 20.25 -9.18
C VAL A 292 12.70 18.73 -9.27
N ASP A 293 11.68 17.97 -8.89
CA ASP A 293 11.74 16.51 -8.90
C ASP A 293 11.57 15.97 -10.32
N ASP A 294 10.68 16.54 -11.12
CA ASP A 294 10.53 16.19 -12.53
C ASP A 294 11.81 16.50 -13.32
N ALA A 295 12.45 17.64 -13.04
CA ALA A 295 13.73 17.97 -13.66
C ALA A 295 14.84 16.95 -13.29
N LYS A 296 14.88 16.45 -12.04
CA LYS A 296 15.85 15.42 -11.64
C LYS A 296 15.66 14.13 -12.42
N ILE A 297 14.41 13.68 -12.59
CA ILE A 297 14.10 12.45 -13.35
C ILE A 297 14.41 12.65 -14.84
N LEU A 298 14.02 13.78 -15.43
CA LEU A 298 14.32 14.05 -16.84
C LEU A 298 15.84 14.09 -17.12
N LEU A 299 16.65 14.49 -16.14
CA LEU A 299 18.12 14.49 -16.25
C LEU A 299 18.75 13.09 -16.18
N THR A 300 18.05 12.08 -15.66
CA THR A 300 18.56 10.68 -15.63
C THR A 300 18.23 9.89 -16.89
N LEU A 301 17.36 10.43 -17.76
CA LEU A 301 16.96 9.77 -19.00
C LEU A 301 18.15 9.59 -19.94
N ARG A 302 18.29 8.37 -20.48
CA ARG A 302 19.36 8.03 -21.43
C ARG A 302 19.10 8.59 -22.82
N ASN A 303 17.83 8.79 -23.18
CA ASN A 303 17.39 9.24 -24.49
C ASN A 303 16.79 10.65 -24.39
N PRO A 304 17.04 11.53 -25.38
CA PRO A 304 16.43 12.84 -25.41
C PRO A 304 14.91 12.72 -25.60
N VAL A 305 14.14 13.41 -24.77
CA VAL A 305 12.67 13.50 -24.88
C VAL A 305 12.28 14.95 -25.19
N PRO A 306 11.38 15.19 -26.16
CA PRO A 306 10.92 16.55 -26.46
C PRO A 306 10.02 17.07 -25.34
N ILE A 307 10.33 18.26 -24.83
CA ILE A 307 9.46 18.98 -23.89
C ILE A 307 8.29 19.56 -24.69
N PRO A 308 7.03 19.29 -24.32
CA PRO A 308 5.87 19.82 -25.02
C PRO A 308 5.78 21.34 -24.89
N ALA A 309 5.21 22.01 -25.90
CA ALA A 309 4.95 23.44 -25.82
C ALA A 309 3.84 23.71 -24.78
N HIS A 310 4.10 24.65 -23.87
CA HIS A 310 3.14 25.09 -22.87
C HIS A 310 3.46 26.52 -22.43
N ASP A 311 2.45 27.26 -21.97
CA ASP A 311 2.61 28.66 -21.53
C ASP A 311 3.38 28.78 -20.21
N ASP A 312 3.28 27.77 -19.35
CA ASP A 312 4.13 27.58 -18.16
C ASP A 312 5.15 26.47 -18.41
N TRP A 313 6.43 26.80 -18.26
CA TRP A 313 7.54 25.85 -18.40
C TRP A 313 7.52 24.77 -17.31
N ARG A 314 6.91 25.03 -16.15
CA ARG A 314 6.75 24.03 -15.08
C ARG A 314 5.81 22.93 -15.53
N GLU A 315 4.64 23.30 -16.03
CA GLU A 315 3.68 22.35 -16.61
C GLU A 315 4.27 21.64 -17.84
N ALA A 316 5.07 22.34 -18.66
CA ALA A 316 5.78 21.70 -19.77
C ALA A 316 6.72 20.57 -19.31
N LEU A 317 7.51 20.83 -18.25
CA LEU A 317 8.38 19.81 -17.65
C LEU A 317 7.57 18.67 -17.05
N HIS A 318 6.44 19.01 -16.43
CA HIS A 318 5.55 18.03 -15.81
C HIS A 318 5.02 17.04 -16.82
N LEU A 319 4.37 17.57 -17.86
CA LEU A 319 3.83 16.78 -18.96
C LEU A 319 4.92 15.96 -19.65
N CYS A 320 6.13 16.50 -19.78
CA CYS A 320 7.27 15.75 -20.31
C CYS A 320 7.59 14.53 -19.43
N HIS A 321 7.67 14.71 -18.11
CA HIS A 321 7.98 13.65 -17.16
C HIS A 321 6.90 12.56 -17.16
N ILE A 322 5.64 12.92 -16.91
CA ILE A 322 4.55 11.93 -16.78
C ILE A 322 4.37 11.12 -18.07
N ARG A 323 4.42 11.77 -19.24
CA ARG A 323 4.29 11.09 -20.54
C ARG A 323 5.47 10.18 -20.84
N THR A 324 6.67 10.52 -20.36
CA THR A 324 7.85 9.66 -20.53
C THR A 324 7.66 8.37 -19.74
N VAL A 325 7.33 8.49 -18.46
CA VAL A 325 7.09 7.33 -17.59
C VAL A 325 5.95 6.48 -18.16
N ALA A 326 4.83 7.09 -18.53
CA ALA A 326 3.67 6.37 -19.07
C ALA A 326 3.98 5.63 -20.37
N ARG A 327 4.77 6.23 -21.27
CA ARG A 327 5.24 5.58 -22.50
C ARG A 327 6.10 4.35 -22.16
N ASP A 328 7.04 4.50 -21.23
CA ASP A 328 7.99 3.43 -20.90
C ASP A 328 7.27 2.29 -20.16
N VAL A 329 6.35 2.59 -19.25
CA VAL A 329 5.43 1.60 -18.65
C VAL A 329 4.60 0.91 -19.73
N SER A 330 4.02 1.65 -20.67
CA SER A 330 3.20 1.10 -21.75
C SER A 330 3.98 0.12 -22.64
N ALA A 331 5.26 0.38 -22.88
CA ALA A 331 6.16 -0.50 -23.63
C ALA A 331 6.53 -1.77 -22.84
N GLU A 332 6.63 -1.68 -21.52
CA GLU A 332 6.94 -2.81 -20.62
C GLU A 332 5.71 -3.68 -20.28
N LEU A 333 4.50 -3.15 -20.48
CA LEU A 333 3.24 -3.83 -20.13
C LEU A 333 3.05 -5.17 -20.82
N GLU A 334 3.49 -5.33 -22.07
CA GLU A 334 3.41 -6.61 -22.78
C GLU A 334 4.21 -7.69 -22.07
N THR A 335 5.43 -7.37 -21.62
CA THR A 335 6.30 -8.30 -20.90
C THR A 335 5.69 -8.66 -19.55
N ALA A 336 5.16 -7.69 -18.81
CA ALA A 336 4.46 -7.95 -17.55
C ALA A 336 3.19 -8.80 -17.75
N PHE A 337 2.48 -8.61 -18.86
CA PHE A 337 1.30 -9.40 -19.20
C PHE A 337 1.65 -10.85 -19.56
N GLU A 338 2.74 -11.08 -20.29
CA GLU A 338 3.26 -12.44 -20.55
C GLU A 338 3.60 -13.15 -19.23
N GLU A 339 4.23 -12.44 -18.29
CA GLU A 339 4.54 -12.98 -16.96
C GLU A 339 3.25 -13.34 -16.19
N TYR A 340 2.25 -12.46 -16.21
CA TYR A 340 0.92 -12.71 -15.64
C TYR A 340 0.27 -13.97 -16.26
N GLN A 341 0.29 -14.12 -17.59
CA GLN A 341 -0.26 -15.28 -18.27
C GLN A 341 0.48 -16.57 -17.90
N PHE A 342 1.81 -16.51 -17.76
CA PHE A 342 2.61 -17.64 -17.31
C PHE A 342 2.20 -18.09 -15.89
N TYR A 343 1.98 -17.16 -14.97
CA TYR A 343 1.51 -17.49 -13.62
C TYR A 343 0.12 -18.14 -13.62
N LEU A 344 -0.80 -17.64 -14.44
CA LEU A 344 -2.11 -18.28 -14.62
C LEU A 344 -2.02 -19.72 -15.13
N GLN A 345 -1.17 -19.96 -16.13
CA GLN A 345 -1.01 -21.30 -16.73
C GLN A 345 -0.38 -22.30 -15.76
N THR A 346 0.54 -21.84 -14.91
CA THR A 346 1.27 -22.68 -13.95
C THR A 346 0.56 -22.83 -12.60
N GLY A 347 -0.45 -21.99 -12.33
CA GLY A 347 -1.11 -21.92 -11.02
C GLY A 347 -0.21 -21.36 -9.91
N LEU A 348 0.91 -20.74 -10.29
CA LEU A 348 1.77 -20.00 -9.37
C LEU A 348 1.17 -18.62 -9.14
N HIS A 349 1.31 -18.09 -7.92
CA HIS A 349 0.87 -16.75 -7.59
C HIS A 349 2.06 -15.95 -7.09
N THR A 350 2.29 -14.78 -7.68
CA THR A 350 3.26 -13.80 -7.18
C THR A 350 2.55 -12.74 -6.34
N GLY A 351 3.15 -12.41 -5.20
CA GLY A 351 2.61 -11.48 -4.23
C GLY A 351 2.28 -12.15 -2.90
N GLU A 352 2.71 -11.48 -1.83
CA GLU A 352 2.27 -11.77 -0.46
C GLU A 352 0.76 -11.51 -0.35
N ILE A 353 0.09 -12.23 0.55
CA ILE A 353 -1.28 -11.87 0.94
C ILE A 353 -1.18 -10.50 1.60
N CYS A 354 -1.75 -9.48 0.96
CA CYS A 354 -1.56 -8.10 1.39
C CYS A 354 -2.24 -7.87 2.75
N GLU A 355 -3.48 -8.35 2.89
CA GLU A 355 -4.26 -8.24 4.12
C GLU A 355 -5.18 -9.46 4.28
N ASP A 356 -5.11 -10.08 5.46
CA ASP A 356 -6.03 -11.13 5.88
C ASP A 356 -7.25 -10.48 6.55
N TRP A 357 -8.32 -10.36 5.78
CA TRP A 357 -9.59 -9.81 6.22
C TRP A 357 -10.53 -10.87 6.81
N ASP A 358 -10.11 -12.13 6.90
CA ASP A 358 -11.01 -13.26 7.13
C ASP A 358 -11.66 -13.19 8.52
N GLU A 359 -10.90 -12.83 9.56
CA GLU A 359 -11.44 -12.68 10.92
C GLU A 359 -12.48 -11.57 11.00
N MET A 360 -12.20 -10.43 10.36
CA MET A 360 -13.12 -9.30 10.35
C MET A 360 -14.38 -9.61 9.53
N ILE A 361 -14.23 -10.26 8.36
CA ILE A 361 -15.35 -10.70 7.53
C ILE A 361 -16.22 -11.69 8.29
N ALA A 362 -15.62 -12.68 8.94
CA ALA A 362 -16.33 -13.63 9.78
C ALA A 362 -17.09 -12.92 10.90
N ALA A 363 -16.46 -11.95 11.58
CA ALA A 363 -17.13 -11.16 12.61
C ALA A 363 -18.29 -10.33 12.07
N VAL A 364 -18.19 -9.76 10.86
CA VAL A 364 -19.29 -9.01 10.23
C VAL A 364 -20.42 -9.94 9.78
N LYS A 365 -20.08 -11.12 9.23
CA LYS A 365 -21.05 -12.17 8.87
C LYS A 365 -21.87 -12.59 10.09
N GLU A 366 -21.22 -12.89 11.21
CA GLU A 366 -21.92 -13.23 12.45
C GLU A 366 -22.81 -12.09 12.95
N GLN A 367 -22.36 -10.83 12.88
CA GLN A 367 -23.20 -9.68 13.26
C GLN A 367 -24.47 -9.57 12.43
N ILE A 368 -24.40 -9.87 11.14
CA ILE A 368 -25.57 -9.85 10.25
C ILE A 368 -26.50 -11.01 10.60
N LEU A 369 -25.96 -12.22 10.77
CA LEU A 369 -26.72 -13.42 11.12
C LEU A 369 -27.45 -13.27 12.47
N ASP A 370 -26.76 -12.75 13.50
CA ASP A 370 -27.37 -12.43 14.81
C ASP A 370 -28.48 -11.40 14.67
N GLY A 371 -28.28 -10.38 13.83
CA GLY A 371 -29.28 -9.36 13.53
C GLY A 371 -30.53 -9.93 12.86
N ARG A 372 -30.37 -10.87 11.92
CA ARG A 372 -31.50 -11.57 11.27
C ARG A 372 -32.28 -12.43 12.24
N GLU A 373 -31.57 -13.20 13.07
CA GLU A 373 -32.19 -14.02 14.11
C GLU A 373 -32.97 -13.16 15.12
N ALA A 374 -32.43 -12.00 15.52
CA ALA A 374 -33.12 -11.04 16.36
C ALA A 374 -34.39 -10.45 15.71
N CYS A 375 -34.43 -10.37 14.38
CA CYS A 375 -35.62 -10.00 13.60
C CYS A 375 -36.62 -11.16 13.39
N GLY A 376 -36.30 -12.38 13.83
CA GLY A 376 -37.12 -13.58 13.62
C GLY A 376 -37.00 -14.18 12.21
N GLU A 377 -35.95 -13.83 11.47
CA GLU A 377 -35.65 -14.35 10.14
C GLU A 377 -34.68 -15.55 10.18
N PRO A 378 -34.60 -16.37 9.11
CA PRO A 378 -33.61 -17.43 8.99
C PRO A 378 -32.17 -16.91 9.10
N ARG A 379 -31.31 -17.73 9.72
CA ARG A 379 -29.88 -17.45 9.91
C ARG A 379 -29.09 -17.78 8.64
N ASP A 380 -29.35 -17.04 7.56
CA ASP A 380 -28.67 -17.16 6.27
C ASP A 380 -28.41 -15.76 5.63
N PHE A 381 -27.87 -15.73 4.40
CA PHE A 381 -27.58 -14.50 3.65
C PHE A 381 -28.56 -14.26 2.47
N ASP A 382 -29.74 -14.91 2.47
CA ASP A 382 -30.80 -14.65 1.48
C ASP A 382 -31.75 -13.55 2.01
N PHE A 383 -31.30 -12.30 1.90
CA PHE A 383 -32.07 -11.09 2.22
C PHE A 383 -32.09 -10.10 1.04
#